data_AF-A0A2D5ZB54-F1
#
_entry.id   AF-A0A2D5ZB54-F1
#
_cell.length_a   1.000
_cell.length_b   1.000
_cell.length_c   1.000
_cell.angle_alpha   90.00
_cell.angle_beta   90.00
_cell.angle_gamma   90.00
#
_symmetry.space_group_name_H-M   'P 1'
#
loop_
_entity.id
_entity.type
_entity.pdbx_description
1 polymer ?
#
loop_
_entity_poly.entity_id
_entity_poly.type
_entity_poly.pdbx_seq_one_letter_code
_entity_poly.pdbx_strand_id
1 'polypeptide(L)'
;MNEVTQELHFGSVRMGAASIGAMLVTCADESELECEEAFQRGFVQYVLPPLKFAHRAPFRIANLGGRYEWGAVRIAEDHYTKPRREGEFEILVVKVNSHVAIDESDRAQARFGTWARYGEMSTSCGALTAMLDDASNPFIHDLREAFVSEGVDRTAPLRDANQVDPAYRMLFAAMVSARLQARKAVLDIQDHHSGTPTLYVVLPCVTINRVERDTEILCGIYTIDGRQGGREAVYFGLGDDPAKYEVRYANRRMTVSDDQVGAERKGRDHRSLVLSTWREAGRARVTKIDDERLERVRRDVTHGKHRDHQHARTLLRAALPIFAEVAPVPAAILLFAQGAVGIHHVFRVHRLAREMTESGEAREVLDEFHQKVDALEPERAEALLELLMKEYAH
;
A
#
# COMPACT_ATOMS: atom_id res chain seq x y z
N MET A 1 11.86 -6.33 21.69
CA MET A 1 11.49 -6.89 20.37
C MET A 1 11.05 -8.35 20.34
N ASN A 2 11.48 -9.22 21.27
CA ASN A 2 11.18 -10.66 21.17
C ASN A 2 9.69 -11.03 21.19
N GLU A 3 8.83 -10.26 21.87
CA GLU A 3 7.43 -10.62 22.08
C GLU A 3 6.62 -10.68 20.76
N VAL A 4 6.62 -9.62 19.94
CA VAL A 4 5.85 -9.61 18.67
C VAL A 4 6.29 -10.74 17.76
N THR A 5 7.60 -10.91 17.58
CA THR A 5 8.13 -11.91 16.65
C THR A 5 7.88 -13.35 17.14
N GLN A 6 7.91 -13.59 18.45
CA GLN A 6 7.57 -14.89 19.05
C GLN A 6 6.08 -15.20 18.94
N GLU A 7 5.20 -14.23 19.19
CA GLU A 7 3.75 -14.40 19.03
C GLU A 7 3.39 -14.73 17.57
N LEU A 8 4.05 -14.11 16.59
CA LEU A 8 3.89 -14.47 15.18
C LEU A 8 4.28 -15.92 14.90
N HIS A 9 5.41 -16.38 15.47
CA HIS A 9 5.84 -17.76 15.33
C HIS A 9 4.77 -18.72 15.89
N PHE A 10 4.32 -18.51 17.13
CA PHE A 10 3.33 -19.38 17.75
C PHE A 10 1.97 -19.33 17.04
N GLY A 11 1.55 -18.14 16.59
CA GLY A 11 0.32 -17.95 15.82
C GLY A 11 0.34 -18.74 14.52
N SER A 12 1.39 -18.57 13.70
CA SER A 12 1.50 -19.24 12.41
C SER A 12 1.61 -20.77 12.53
N VAL A 13 2.34 -21.26 13.53
CA VAL A 13 2.46 -22.72 13.76
C VAL A 13 1.13 -23.33 14.20
N ARG A 14 0.38 -22.65 15.07
CA ARG A 14 -0.93 -23.13 15.55
C ARG A 14 -1.98 -23.23 14.43
N MET A 15 -1.84 -22.42 13.38
CA MET A 15 -2.76 -22.43 12.24
C MET A 15 -2.60 -23.66 11.34
N GLY A 16 -1.51 -24.44 11.47
CA GLY A 16 -1.33 -25.68 10.72
C GLY A 16 -1.11 -25.48 9.22
N ALA A 17 -0.52 -24.35 8.82
CA ALA A 17 -0.18 -24.09 7.43
C ALA A 17 0.87 -25.08 6.90
N ALA A 18 0.76 -25.46 5.63
CA ALA A 18 1.69 -26.39 4.98
C ALA A 18 3.04 -25.73 4.67
N SER A 19 3.02 -24.42 4.41
CA SER A 19 4.20 -23.59 4.22
C SER A 19 3.98 -22.22 4.86
N ILE A 20 5.09 -21.59 5.27
CA ILE A 20 5.13 -20.23 5.79
C ILE A 20 6.19 -19.48 5.02
N GLY A 21 5.81 -18.32 4.47
CA GLY A 21 6.68 -17.33 3.87
C GLY A 21 6.81 -16.08 4.76
N ALA A 22 7.86 -15.30 4.54
CA ALA A 22 8.07 -14.04 5.24
C ALA A 22 8.62 -12.97 4.30
N MET A 23 8.08 -11.77 4.43
CA MET A 23 8.57 -10.56 3.79
C MET A 23 8.81 -9.49 4.86
N LEU A 24 9.93 -8.78 4.74
CA LEU A 24 10.28 -7.66 5.61
C LEU A 24 10.56 -6.41 4.77
N VAL A 25 9.87 -5.32 5.10
CA VAL A 25 10.08 -3.99 4.50
C VAL A 25 10.62 -3.06 5.59
N THR A 26 11.81 -2.49 5.38
CA THR A 26 12.48 -1.59 6.34
C THR A 26 13.02 -0.34 5.65
N CYS A 27 13.33 0.69 6.45
CA CYS A 27 14.18 1.77 5.99
C CYS A 27 15.60 1.25 5.69
N ALA A 28 16.28 1.84 4.73
CA ALA A 28 17.69 1.54 4.45
C ALA A 28 18.67 2.12 5.49
N ASP A 29 18.17 2.80 6.52
CA ASP A 29 18.97 3.37 7.62
C ASP A 29 19.60 2.24 8.45
N GLU A 30 20.87 2.37 8.80
CA GLU A 30 21.63 1.35 9.52
C GLU A 30 21.04 1.02 10.92
N SER A 31 20.26 1.94 11.49
CA SER A 31 19.57 1.73 12.76
C SER A 31 18.49 0.64 12.70
N GLU A 32 18.05 0.23 11.51
CA GLU A 32 17.06 -0.84 11.35
C GLU A 32 17.65 -2.25 11.52
N LEU A 33 18.98 -2.39 11.62
CA LEU A 33 19.64 -3.68 11.74
C LEU A 33 19.14 -4.52 12.92
N GLU A 34 18.87 -3.89 14.09
CA GLU A 34 18.39 -4.63 15.26
C GLU A 34 16.98 -5.20 15.04
N CYS A 35 16.11 -4.47 14.33
CA CYS A 35 14.77 -4.93 13.94
C CYS A 35 14.85 -6.14 13.00
N GLU A 36 15.76 -6.08 12.03
CA GLU A 36 16.01 -7.18 11.09
C GLU A 36 16.53 -8.43 11.80
N GLU A 37 17.52 -8.27 12.68
CA GLU A 37 18.05 -9.39 13.47
C GLU A 37 16.99 -9.99 14.40
N ALA A 38 16.15 -9.15 15.01
CA ALA A 38 15.07 -9.63 15.86
C ALA A 38 14.05 -10.45 15.06
N PHE A 39 13.63 -9.98 13.88
CA PHE A 39 12.73 -10.74 13.02
C PHE A 39 13.35 -12.05 12.52
N GLN A 40 14.64 -11.98 12.14
CA GLN A 40 15.41 -13.14 11.71
C GLN A 40 15.47 -14.22 12.79
N ARG A 41 15.85 -13.84 14.01
CA ARG A 41 16.05 -14.76 15.13
C ARG A 41 14.74 -15.25 15.75
N GLY A 42 13.72 -14.39 15.85
CA GLY A 42 12.48 -14.73 16.54
C GLY A 42 11.43 -15.45 15.69
N PHE A 43 11.47 -15.29 14.36
CA PHE A 43 10.44 -15.83 13.45
C PHE A 43 11.08 -16.66 12.35
N VAL A 44 11.93 -16.03 11.52
CA VAL A 44 12.43 -16.63 10.28
C VAL A 44 13.19 -17.94 10.53
N GLN A 45 14.10 -17.96 11.50
CA GLN A 45 14.92 -19.13 11.82
C GLN A 45 14.10 -20.36 12.23
N TYR A 46 12.87 -20.16 12.71
CA TYR A 46 12.02 -21.23 13.20
C TYR A 46 10.99 -21.70 12.18
N VAL A 47 10.38 -20.77 11.43
CA VAL A 47 9.23 -21.09 10.57
C VAL A 47 9.54 -21.28 9.10
N LEU A 48 10.56 -20.60 8.55
CA LEU A 48 10.78 -20.63 7.11
C LEU A 48 11.48 -21.92 6.67
N PRO A 49 11.23 -22.40 5.43
CA PRO A 49 12.01 -23.48 4.87
C PRO A 49 13.49 -23.08 4.74
N PRO A 50 14.43 -24.02 4.93
CA PRO A 50 15.84 -23.75 4.67
C PRO A 50 16.09 -23.49 3.18
N LEU A 51 17.00 -22.56 2.89
CA LEU A 51 17.55 -22.28 1.56
C LEU A 51 18.86 -23.08 1.37
N LYS A 52 19.81 -22.55 0.59
CA LYS A 52 21.16 -23.10 0.44
C LYS A 52 21.95 -22.99 1.76
N PHE A 53 22.69 -24.05 2.11
CA PHE A 53 23.46 -24.15 3.36
C PHE A 53 22.66 -24.03 4.66
N ALA A 54 21.38 -24.46 4.66
CA ALA A 54 20.50 -24.44 5.83
C ALA A 54 20.20 -23.05 6.43
N HIS A 55 20.65 -21.97 5.79
CA HIS A 55 20.23 -20.62 6.16
C HIS A 55 18.77 -20.37 5.77
N ARG A 56 18.08 -19.54 6.55
CA ARG A 56 16.71 -19.09 6.29
C ARG A 56 16.74 -17.58 6.22
N ALA A 57 16.02 -17.00 5.28
CA ALA A 57 15.95 -15.54 5.13
C ALA A 57 14.55 -15.13 4.70
N PRO A 58 14.04 -13.98 5.18
CA PRO A 58 12.83 -13.39 4.62
C PRO A 58 13.14 -12.75 3.26
N PHE A 59 12.12 -12.57 2.43
CA PHE A 59 12.20 -11.67 1.28
C PHE A 59 12.31 -10.24 1.82
N ARG A 60 13.30 -9.47 1.35
CA ARG A 60 13.61 -8.17 1.96
C ARG A 60 13.54 -7.02 0.97
N ILE A 61 12.91 -5.95 1.40
CA ILE A 61 12.96 -4.63 0.76
C ILE A 61 13.49 -3.64 1.77
N ALA A 62 14.59 -2.97 1.42
CA ALA A 62 15.17 -1.90 2.22
C ALA A 62 15.41 -0.68 1.32
N ASN A 63 14.68 0.40 1.57
CA ASN A 63 14.79 1.63 0.78
C ASN A 63 14.49 2.87 1.66
N LEU A 64 14.63 4.07 1.10
CA LEU A 64 14.43 5.32 1.84
C LEU A 64 12.99 5.43 2.39
N GLY A 65 12.86 5.50 3.72
CA GLY A 65 11.57 5.66 4.40
C GLY A 65 10.76 4.38 4.57
N GLY A 66 11.33 3.20 4.25
CA GLY A 66 10.64 1.92 4.38
C GLY A 66 9.44 1.77 3.44
N ARG A 67 9.58 2.26 2.21
CA ARG A 67 8.49 2.31 1.24
C ARG A 67 8.23 0.92 0.68
N TYR A 68 6.94 0.55 0.65
CA TYR A 68 6.52 -0.65 -0.03
C TYR A 68 6.63 -0.48 -1.55
N GLU A 69 7.17 -1.49 -2.23
CA GLU A 69 7.31 -1.55 -3.69
C GLU A 69 6.22 -2.45 -4.29
N TRP A 70 5.51 -1.93 -5.28
CA TRP A 70 4.39 -2.62 -5.91
C TRP A 70 4.82 -3.92 -6.63
N GLY A 71 4.02 -4.97 -6.51
CA GLY A 71 4.31 -6.31 -7.04
C GLY A 71 5.21 -7.17 -6.14
N ALA A 72 5.77 -6.61 -5.06
CA ALA A 72 6.71 -7.32 -4.22
C ALA A 72 6.12 -8.52 -3.49
N VAL A 73 4.87 -8.43 -3.02
CA VAL A 73 4.21 -9.56 -2.34
C VAL A 73 4.04 -10.75 -3.28
N ARG A 74 3.68 -10.51 -4.55
CA ARG A 74 3.58 -11.59 -5.54
C ARG A 74 4.90 -12.32 -5.70
N ILE A 75 6.00 -11.57 -5.84
CA ILE A 75 7.34 -12.16 -5.97
C ILE A 75 7.70 -12.93 -4.69
N ALA A 76 7.43 -12.36 -3.52
CA ALA A 76 7.66 -13.01 -2.24
C ALA A 76 6.85 -14.31 -2.09
N GLU A 77 5.57 -14.32 -2.49
CA GLU A 77 4.73 -15.52 -2.50
C GLU A 77 5.33 -16.61 -3.41
N ASP A 78 5.70 -16.26 -4.65
CA ASP A 78 6.31 -17.20 -5.59
C ASP A 78 7.61 -17.83 -5.03
N HIS A 79 8.37 -17.09 -4.22
CA HIS A 79 9.59 -17.59 -3.55
C HIS A 79 9.33 -18.67 -2.49
N TYR A 80 8.16 -18.64 -1.83
CA TYR A 80 7.83 -19.56 -0.73
C TYR A 80 6.83 -20.64 -1.11
N THR A 81 6.17 -20.49 -2.26
CA THR A 81 5.20 -21.44 -2.82
C THR A 81 5.83 -22.83 -2.99
N LYS A 82 5.13 -23.86 -2.51
CA LYS A 82 5.50 -25.27 -2.72
C LYS A 82 4.49 -26.04 -3.58
N PRO A 83 4.89 -27.15 -4.24
CA PRO A 83 3.95 -28.04 -4.93
C PRO A 83 2.84 -28.54 -4.00
N ARG A 84 1.59 -28.42 -4.44
CA ARG A 84 0.37 -28.56 -3.62
C ARG A 84 -0.02 -30.00 -3.30
N ARG A 85 -0.57 -30.23 -2.10
CA ARG A 85 -1.54 -31.30 -1.82
C ARG A 85 -2.93 -30.72 -1.56
N GLU A 86 -3.95 -31.56 -1.71
CA GLU A 86 -5.35 -31.17 -1.47
C GLU A 86 -5.56 -30.77 0.00
N GLY A 87 -6.27 -29.65 0.23
CA GLY A 87 -6.57 -29.13 1.57
C GLY A 87 -5.44 -28.34 2.25
N GLU A 88 -4.26 -28.27 1.65
CA GLU A 88 -3.15 -27.47 2.17
C GLU A 88 -3.29 -25.98 1.84
N PHE A 89 -2.81 -25.13 2.74
CA PHE A 89 -2.75 -23.68 2.57
C PHE A 89 -1.43 -23.11 3.07
N GLU A 90 -1.10 -21.90 2.63
CA GLU A 90 0.13 -21.19 2.93
C GLU A 90 -0.15 -19.96 3.80
N ILE A 91 0.82 -19.56 4.63
CA ILE A 91 0.78 -18.25 5.30
C ILE A 91 1.91 -17.40 4.76
N LEU A 92 1.60 -16.17 4.34
CA LEU A 92 2.62 -15.17 4.05
C LEU A 92 2.53 -14.03 5.06
N VAL A 93 3.59 -13.89 5.86
CA VAL A 93 3.73 -12.78 6.82
C VAL A 93 4.50 -11.64 6.18
N VAL A 94 3.89 -10.46 6.10
CA VAL A 94 4.51 -9.25 5.57
C VAL A 94 4.68 -8.24 6.71
N LYS A 95 5.89 -8.12 7.25
CA LYS A 95 6.22 -7.12 8.26
C LYS A 95 6.68 -5.84 7.57
N VAL A 96 5.99 -4.72 7.83
CA VAL A 96 6.33 -3.41 7.29
C VAL A 96 6.74 -2.52 8.44
N ASN A 97 8.00 -2.10 8.46
CA ASN A 97 8.58 -1.38 9.57
C ASN A 97 8.95 0.05 9.17
N SER A 98 8.49 1.01 9.97
CA SER A 98 9.06 2.35 10.02
C SER A 98 9.88 2.51 11.30
N HIS A 99 10.59 3.61 11.43
CA HIS A 99 11.50 3.80 12.56
C HIS A 99 11.62 5.25 12.98
N VAL A 100 11.92 5.42 14.26
CA VAL A 100 12.12 6.72 14.88
C VAL A 100 13.10 6.60 16.04
N ALA A 101 14.01 7.55 16.17
CA ALA A 101 14.85 7.60 17.36
C ALA A 101 14.11 8.25 18.54
N ILE A 102 14.45 7.82 19.76
CA ILE A 102 14.04 8.48 21.01
C ILE A 102 15.26 9.06 21.73
N ASP A 103 15.15 10.32 22.13
CA ASP A 103 16.05 10.96 23.07
C ASP A 103 15.41 10.94 24.46
N GLU A 104 16.00 10.14 25.36
CA GLU A 104 15.59 9.98 26.77
C GLU A 104 16.51 10.76 27.73
N SER A 105 17.32 11.71 27.23
CA SER A 105 18.21 12.52 28.07
C SER A 105 17.45 13.37 29.08
N ASP A 106 16.25 13.83 28.72
CA ASP A 106 15.30 14.45 29.64
C ASP A 106 14.29 13.41 30.15
N ARG A 107 14.40 13.07 31.45
CA ARG A 107 13.49 12.12 32.10
C ARG A 107 12.06 12.61 32.21
N ALA A 108 11.82 13.92 32.08
CA ALA A 108 10.49 14.50 32.14
C ALA A 108 9.78 14.50 30.78
N GLN A 109 10.53 14.45 29.67
CA GLN A 109 9.95 14.53 28.33
C GLN A 109 10.77 13.74 27.31
N ALA A 110 10.21 12.62 26.83
CA ALA A 110 10.76 11.92 25.69
C ALA A 110 10.60 12.77 24.41
N ARG A 111 11.65 12.84 23.59
CA ARG A 111 11.62 13.50 22.29
C ARG A 111 11.92 12.51 21.18
N PHE A 112 11.17 12.59 20.08
CA PHE A 112 11.30 11.66 18.98
C PHE A 112 11.85 12.33 17.74
N GLY A 113 12.69 11.61 17.00
CA GLY A 113 13.10 11.97 15.65
C GLY A 113 14.56 12.32 15.46
N THR A 114 15.34 12.47 16.52
CA THR A 114 16.79 12.72 16.42
C THR A 114 17.57 11.89 17.43
N TRP A 115 18.80 11.52 17.05
CA TRP A 115 19.78 10.93 17.96
C TRP A 115 21.20 11.21 17.50
N ALA A 116 22.16 11.03 18.41
CA ALA A 116 23.58 11.14 18.11
C ALA A 116 24.08 9.87 17.41
N ARG A 117 24.55 10.00 16.16
CA ARG A 117 25.26 8.96 15.39
C ARG A 117 26.69 9.38 15.16
N TYR A 118 27.64 8.50 15.46
CA TYR A 118 29.06 8.76 15.21
C TYR A 118 29.57 10.10 15.80
N GLY A 119 28.94 10.56 16.90
CA GLY A 119 29.26 11.84 17.55
C GLY A 119 28.47 13.05 17.06
N GLU A 120 27.59 12.90 16.06
CA GLU A 120 26.80 13.99 15.46
C GLU A 120 25.30 13.76 15.60
N MET A 121 24.54 14.83 15.89
CA MET A 121 23.09 14.77 15.91
C MET A 121 22.54 14.61 14.49
N SER A 122 21.64 13.65 14.32
CA SER A 122 21.05 13.30 13.03
C SER A 122 19.59 12.88 13.19
N THR A 123 18.82 12.98 12.11
CA THR A 123 17.39 12.65 12.10
C THR A 123 17.18 11.15 11.90
N SER A 124 16.12 10.60 12.49
CA SER A 124 15.71 9.20 12.34
C SER A 124 14.18 9.14 12.44
N CYS A 125 13.43 8.87 11.36
CA CYS A 125 13.84 8.59 9.98
C CYS A 125 14.14 9.86 9.14
N GLY A 126 15.32 9.94 8.51
CA GLY A 126 15.69 11.10 7.68
C GLY A 126 14.78 11.34 6.47
N ALA A 127 14.25 10.27 5.86
CA ALA A 127 13.31 10.40 4.75
C ALA A 127 11.96 11.01 5.16
N LEU A 128 11.45 10.62 6.33
CA LEU A 128 10.20 11.17 6.87
C LEU A 128 10.39 12.62 7.33
N THR A 129 11.54 12.96 7.93
CA THR A 129 11.86 14.35 8.27
C THR A 129 11.92 15.21 7.00
N ALA A 130 12.65 14.78 5.97
CA ALA A 130 12.72 15.51 4.70
C ALA A 130 11.35 15.69 4.03
N MET A 131 10.46 14.69 4.14
CA MET A 131 9.08 14.80 3.66
C MET A 131 8.31 15.90 4.41
N LEU A 132 8.39 15.92 5.75
CA LEU A 132 7.72 16.91 6.58
C LEU A 132 8.31 18.32 6.40
N ASP A 133 9.60 18.44 6.10
CA ASP A 133 10.30 19.71 5.86
C ASP A 133 10.21 20.20 4.40
N ASP A 134 9.25 19.68 3.63
CA ASP A 134 8.97 20.10 2.26
C ASP A 134 10.10 19.91 1.23
N ALA A 135 11.10 19.05 1.50
CA ALA A 135 12.17 18.77 0.54
C ALA A 135 11.65 18.13 -0.77
N SER A 136 12.37 18.30 -1.88
CA SER A 136 11.93 17.87 -3.22
C SER A 136 12.89 16.82 -3.79
N ASN A 137 12.66 15.56 -3.43
CA ASN A 137 13.37 14.41 -3.98
C ASN A 137 12.37 13.38 -4.50
N PRO A 138 12.72 12.55 -5.51
CA PRO A 138 11.81 11.54 -6.06
C PRO A 138 11.16 10.65 -5.00
N PHE A 139 11.95 10.18 -4.02
CA PHE A 139 11.41 9.29 -2.99
C PHE A 139 10.42 9.97 -2.03
N ILE A 140 10.52 11.30 -1.89
CA ILE A 140 9.64 12.11 -1.06
C ILE A 140 8.29 12.28 -1.74
N HIS A 141 8.25 12.39 -3.08
CA HIS A 141 6.99 12.45 -3.81
C HIS A 141 6.15 11.20 -3.57
N ASP A 142 6.75 10.02 -3.63
CA ASP A 142 6.04 8.75 -3.35
C ASP A 142 5.53 8.68 -1.89
N LEU A 143 6.32 9.17 -0.92
CA LEU A 143 5.90 9.23 0.48
C LEU A 143 4.74 10.22 0.66
N ARG A 144 4.84 11.43 0.08
CA ARG A 144 3.76 12.42 0.13
C ARG A 144 2.49 11.88 -0.49
N GLU A 145 2.59 11.24 -1.66
CA GLU A 145 1.45 10.62 -2.33
C GLU A 145 0.74 9.61 -1.42
N ALA A 146 1.50 8.80 -0.67
CA ALA A 146 0.92 7.91 0.33
C ALA A 146 0.27 8.68 1.49
N PHE A 147 0.89 9.74 2.02
CA PHE A 147 0.35 10.51 3.15
C PHE A 147 -0.92 11.31 2.81
N VAL A 148 -1.07 11.74 1.56
CA VAL A 148 -2.28 12.41 1.06
C VAL A 148 -3.28 11.46 0.40
N SER A 149 -3.01 10.14 0.49
CA SER A 149 -3.86 9.12 -0.12
C SER A 149 -5.27 9.10 0.44
N GLU A 150 -6.20 8.54 -0.33
CA GLU A 150 -7.62 8.43 0.07
C GLU A 150 -8.25 9.80 0.42
N GLY A 151 -7.64 10.87 -0.11
CA GLY A 151 -7.98 12.28 0.08
C GLY A 151 -8.02 12.73 1.54
N VAL A 152 -7.15 12.16 2.38
CA VAL A 152 -6.87 12.67 3.73
C VAL A 152 -5.44 13.16 3.73
N ASP A 153 -5.22 14.43 4.04
CA ASP A 153 -3.87 14.98 4.20
C ASP A 153 -3.36 14.72 5.61
N ARG A 154 -2.56 13.67 5.77
CA ARG A 154 -1.97 13.30 7.06
C ARG A 154 -0.72 14.12 7.38
N THR A 155 -0.18 14.88 6.43
CA THR A 155 0.97 15.77 6.67
C THR A 155 0.55 17.07 7.34
N ALA A 156 -0.64 17.57 7.05
CA ALA A 156 -1.17 18.81 7.65
C ALA A 156 -1.19 18.78 9.19
N PRO A 157 -1.83 17.81 9.87
CA PRO A 157 -1.80 17.73 11.33
C PRO A 157 -0.38 17.53 11.89
N LEU A 158 0.49 16.79 11.20
CA LEU A 158 1.89 16.59 11.63
C LEU A 158 2.72 17.87 11.56
N ARG A 159 2.34 18.85 10.73
CA ARG A 159 3.01 20.15 10.61
C ARG A 159 2.41 21.21 11.52
N ASP A 160 1.22 20.98 12.07
CA ASP A 160 0.52 21.90 12.96
C ASP A 160 0.78 21.54 14.44
N ALA A 161 1.59 22.36 15.11
CA ALA A 161 1.94 22.18 16.53
C ALA A 161 0.73 22.26 17.49
N ASN A 162 -0.42 22.77 17.04
CA ASN A 162 -1.65 22.78 17.84
C ASN A 162 -2.44 21.46 17.73
N GLN A 163 -2.16 20.65 16.70
CA GLN A 163 -2.79 19.35 16.51
C GLN A 163 -1.90 18.20 16.96
N VAL A 164 -0.59 18.31 16.72
CA VAL A 164 0.40 17.33 17.14
C VAL A 164 1.52 18.01 17.90
N ASP A 165 1.75 17.60 19.14
CA ASP A 165 2.89 18.07 19.93
C ASP A 165 4.21 17.77 19.16
N PRO A 166 5.05 18.79 18.91
CA PRO A 166 6.32 18.63 18.21
C PRO A 166 7.23 17.51 18.76
N ALA A 167 7.15 17.19 20.05
CA ALA A 167 7.91 16.12 20.66
C ALA A 167 7.55 14.73 20.10
N TYR A 168 6.30 14.52 19.69
CA TYR A 168 5.80 13.24 19.15
C TYR A 168 5.62 13.25 17.62
N ARG A 169 5.78 14.40 16.96
CA ARG A 169 5.61 14.56 15.51
C ARG A 169 6.26 13.45 14.70
N MET A 170 7.53 13.13 14.98
CA MET A 170 8.26 12.11 14.22
C MET A 170 7.82 10.67 14.56
N LEU A 171 7.40 10.42 15.79
CA LEU A 171 6.81 9.13 16.16
C LEU A 171 5.50 8.91 15.38
N PHE A 172 4.63 9.91 15.34
CA PHE A 172 3.35 9.82 14.64
C PHE A 172 3.55 9.71 13.12
N ALA A 173 4.54 10.42 12.57
CA ALA A 173 4.92 10.26 11.17
C ALA A 173 5.38 8.82 10.86
N ALA A 174 6.20 8.20 11.72
CA ALA A 174 6.63 6.82 11.56
C ALA A 174 5.44 5.84 11.62
N MET A 175 4.51 6.04 12.56
CA MET A 175 3.32 5.20 12.71
C MET A 175 2.38 5.31 11.51
N VAL A 176 2.10 6.53 11.04
CA VAL A 176 1.33 6.78 9.82
C VAL A 176 2.02 6.16 8.61
N SER A 177 3.35 6.31 8.49
CA SER A 177 4.12 5.71 7.39
C SER A 177 3.98 4.19 7.40
N ALA A 178 4.28 3.52 8.51
CA ALA A 178 4.16 2.06 8.64
C ALA A 178 2.76 1.59 8.24
N ARG A 179 1.73 2.32 8.70
CA ARG A 179 0.33 2.04 8.41
C ARG A 179 -0.02 2.15 6.93
N LEU A 180 0.45 3.21 6.25
CA LEU A 180 0.19 3.47 4.85
C LEU A 180 1.00 2.54 3.93
N GLN A 181 2.25 2.23 4.28
CA GLN A 181 3.05 1.27 3.52
C GLN A 181 2.48 -0.16 3.64
N ALA A 182 2.02 -0.55 4.84
CA ALA A 182 1.25 -1.79 5.01
C ALA A 182 -0.05 -1.78 4.19
N ARG A 183 -0.73 -0.62 4.09
CA ARG A 183 -1.92 -0.49 3.23
C ARG A 183 -1.57 -0.75 1.77
N LYS A 184 -0.44 -0.24 1.25
CA LYS A 184 0.01 -0.53 -0.12
C LYS A 184 0.23 -2.04 -0.34
N ALA A 185 0.85 -2.73 0.62
CA ALA A 185 1.01 -4.19 0.55
C ALA A 185 -0.35 -4.92 0.48
N VAL A 186 -1.33 -4.50 1.29
CA VAL A 186 -2.70 -5.04 1.24
C VAL A 186 -3.35 -4.80 -0.11
N LEU A 187 -3.20 -3.60 -0.70
CA LEU A 187 -3.75 -3.31 -2.02
C LEU A 187 -3.10 -4.16 -3.10
N ASP A 188 -1.80 -4.39 -3.01
CA ASP A 188 -1.08 -5.29 -3.90
C ASP A 188 -1.59 -6.73 -3.78
N ILE A 189 -1.87 -7.20 -2.55
CA ILE A 189 -2.52 -8.50 -2.29
C ILE A 189 -3.91 -8.60 -2.90
N GLN A 190 -4.71 -7.55 -2.79
CA GLN A 190 -6.06 -7.55 -3.35
C GLN A 190 -6.04 -7.60 -4.88
N ASP A 191 -5.02 -7.01 -5.50
CA ASP A 191 -4.90 -6.89 -6.96
C ASP A 191 -4.38 -8.17 -7.64
N HIS A 192 -3.48 -8.92 -7.01
CA HIS A 192 -2.96 -10.16 -7.60
C HIS A 192 -3.80 -11.39 -7.23
N HIS A 193 -3.81 -12.37 -8.13
CA HIS A 193 -4.35 -13.70 -7.86
C HIS A 193 -3.23 -14.59 -7.35
N SER A 194 -3.36 -15.06 -6.11
CA SER A 194 -2.44 -16.04 -5.54
C SER A 194 -2.49 -17.34 -6.33
N GLY A 195 -1.33 -17.95 -6.55
CA GLY A 195 -1.25 -19.29 -7.17
C GLY A 195 -1.76 -20.40 -6.25
N THR A 196 -1.79 -20.12 -4.95
CA THR A 196 -2.12 -21.05 -3.86
C THR A 196 -3.16 -20.45 -2.91
N PRO A 197 -3.90 -21.29 -2.15
CA PRO A 197 -4.71 -20.84 -1.03
C PRO A 197 -3.81 -20.20 0.04
N THR A 198 -3.78 -18.88 0.11
CA THR A 198 -2.86 -18.14 1.00
C THR A 198 -3.64 -17.32 2.03
N LEU A 199 -3.22 -17.41 3.29
CA LEU A 199 -3.58 -16.47 4.34
C LEU A 199 -2.47 -15.43 4.46
N TYR A 200 -2.79 -14.17 4.20
CA TYR A 200 -1.84 -13.07 4.36
C TYR A 200 -2.00 -12.41 5.72
N VAL A 201 -0.87 -12.16 6.37
CA VAL A 201 -0.79 -11.40 7.63
C VAL A 201 0.14 -10.22 7.42
N VAL A 202 -0.39 -8.99 7.37
CA VAL A 202 0.43 -7.77 7.17
C VAL A 202 0.51 -6.98 8.48
N LEU A 203 1.72 -6.66 8.90
CA LEU A 203 2.04 -6.13 10.22
C LEU A 203 2.76 -4.78 10.10
N PRO A 204 2.05 -3.65 10.19
CA PRO A 204 2.68 -2.36 10.37
C PRO A 204 3.32 -2.25 11.76
N CYS A 205 4.62 -2.02 11.81
CA CYS A 205 5.42 -1.84 13.02
C CYS A 205 6.21 -0.53 13.00
N VAL A 206 6.54 -0.01 14.18
CA VAL A 206 7.50 1.07 14.36
C VAL A 206 8.59 0.66 15.34
N THR A 207 9.84 0.67 14.88
CA THR A 207 11.02 0.56 15.76
C THR A 207 11.28 1.90 16.43
N ILE A 208 11.49 1.87 17.75
CA ILE A 208 11.99 3.02 18.51
C ILE A 208 13.49 2.79 18.78
N ASN A 209 14.32 3.44 17.96
CA ASN A 209 15.77 3.34 18.04
C ASN A 209 16.29 4.04 19.30
N ARG A 210 17.12 3.35 20.08
CA ARG A 210 17.70 3.87 21.33
C ARG A 210 19.10 3.33 21.58
N VAL A 211 19.76 3.83 22.64
CA VAL A 211 21.11 3.36 23.04
C VAL A 211 21.07 1.94 23.60
N GLU A 212 19.99 1.60 24.29
CA GLU A 212 19.71 0.23 24.73
C GLU A 212 19.08 -0.58 23.58
N ARG A 213 18.56 -1.77 23.87
CA ARG A 213 17.83 -2.55 22.87
C ARG A 213 16.59 -1.81 22.38
N ASP A 214 16.39 -1.88 21.07
CA ASP A 214 15.22 -1.31 20.45
C ASP A 214 13.91 -1.94 20.96
N THR A 215 12.88 -1.10 20.97
CA THR A 215 11.50 -1.52 21.25
C THR A 215 10.66 -1.35 20.00
N GLU A 216 9.65 -2.19 19.83
CA GLU A 216 8.76 -2.15 18.68
C GLU A 216 7.34 -1.87 19.12
N ILE A 217 6.65 -1.01 18.37
CA ILE A 217 5.21 -0.78 18.47
C ILE A 217 4.56 -1.54 17.32
N LEU A 218 3.69 -2.50 17.64
CA LEU A 218 2.78 -3.08 16.64
C LEU A 218 1.61 -2.11 16.44
N CYS A 219 1.55 -1.45 15.29
CA CYS A 219 0.48 -0.49 15.02
C CYS A 219 -0.86 -1.18 14.75
N GLY A 220 -0.82 -2.40 14.22
CA GLY A 220 -2.00 -3.21 13.97
C GLY A 220 -1.69 -4.47 13.18
N ILE A 221 -2.74 -5.17 12.77
CA ILE A 221 -2.66 -6.41 12.01
C ILE A 221 -3.72 -6.38 10.92
N TYR A 222 -3.29 -6.67 9.70
CA TYR A 222 -4.18 -7.04 8.61
C TYR A 222 -4.22 -8.54 8.42
N THR A 223 -5.41 -9.06 8.15
CA THR A 223 -5.60 -10.44 7.69
C THR A 223 -6.40 -10.45 6.39
N ILE A 224 -5.93 -11.22 5.41
CA ILE A 224 -6.62 -11.44 4.14
C ILE A 224 -6.67 -12.94 3.90
N ASP A 225 -7.87 -13.51 3.92
CA ASP A 225 -8.06 -14.95 3.75
C ASP A 225 -8.35 -15.31 2.29
N GLY A 226 -7.27 -15.51 1.52
CA GLY A 226 -7.32 -15.95 0.13
C GLY A 226 -7.72 -17.42 -0.04
N ARG A 227 -7.87 -18.20 1.04
CA ARG A 227 -8.07 -19.66 0.96
C ARG A 227 -9.40 -20.06 0.34
N GLN A 228 -10.42 -19.20 0.50
CA GLN A 228 -11.77 -19.41 -0.02
C GLN A 228 -12.08 -18.50 -1.23
N GLY A 229 -11.05 -17.91 -1.85
CA GLY A 229 -11.21 -16.91 -2.90
C GLY A 229 -11.65 -15.53 -2.39
N GLY A 230 -11.83 -15.37 -1.08
CA GLY A 230 -12.09 -14.08 -0.44
C GLY A 230 -10.86 -13.17 -0.49
N ARG A 231 -11.09 -11.86 -0.57
CA ARG A 231 -10.02 -10.83 -0.54
C ARG A 231 -10.37 -9.62 0.32
N GLU A 232 -11.39 -9.77 1.16
CA GLU A 232 -11.71 -8.75 2.14
C GLU A 232 -10.59 -8.73 3.17
N ALA A 233 -9.91 -7.58 3.25
CA ALA A 233 -8.90 -7.37 4.27
C ALA A 233 -9.61 -6.93 5.55
N VAL A 234 -9.29 -7.57 6.66
CA VAL A 234 -9.72 -7.14 7.99
C VAL A 234 -8.54 -6.49 8.70
N TYR A 235 -8.75 -5.34 9.34
CA TYR A 235 -7.72 -4.63 10.08
C TYR A 235 -8.11 -4.43 11.53
N PHE A 236 -7.17 -4.70 12.45
CA PHE A 236 -7.28 -4.38 13.87
C PHE A 236 -6.06 -3.58 14.30
N GLY A 237 -6.27 -2.40 14.89
CA GLY A 237 -5.17 -1.57 15.40
C GLY A 237 -5.47 -0.07 15.35
N LEU A 238 -4.40 0.71 15.38
CA LEU A 238 -4.41 2.16 15.32
C LEU A 238 -4.84 2.66 13.93
N GLY A 239 -5.44 3.83 13.90
CA GLY A 239 -5.80 4.55 12.70
C GLY A 239 -4.59 5.11 11.98
N ASP A 240 -4.84 6.06 11.11
CA ASP A 240 -3.83 6.78 10.35
C ASP A 240 -3.99 8.31 10.47
N ASP A 241 -4.88 8.77 11.36
CA ASP A 241 -5.06 10.17 11.72
C ASP A 241 -4.15 10.50 12.92
N PRO A 242 -3.02 11.20 12.69
CA PRO A 242 -2.05 11.46 13.75
C PRO A 242 -2.55 12.44 14.80
N ALA A 243 -3.60 13.23 14.53
CA ALA A 243 -4.18 14.15 15.52
C ALA A 243 -5.00 13.41 16.60
N LYS A 244 -5.32 12.12 16.37
CA LYS A 244 -6.08 11.28 17.30
C LYS A 244 -5.23 10.38 18.19
N TYR A 245 -3.91 10.37 17.99
CA TYR A 245 -3.05 9.52 18.79
C TYR A 245 -2.83 10.08 20.19
N GLU A 246 -2.98 9.21 21.18
CA GLU A 246 -2.66 9.49 22.57
C GLU A 246 -1.45 8.66 22.99
N VAL A 247 -0.43 9.31 23.56
CA VAL A 247 0.78 8.64 24.04
C VAL A 247 0.81 8.66 25.55
N ARG A 248 0.95 7.47 26.14
CA ARG A 248 1.30 7.31 27.54
C ARG A 248 2.70 6.74 27.65
N TYR A 249 3.61 7.54 28.20
CA TYR A 249 4.96 7.11 28.53
C TYR A 249 5.12 7.00 30.04
N ALA A 250 5.27 5.79 30.56
CA ALA A 250 5.40 5.53 31.99
C ALA A 250 6.35 4.35 32.24
N ASN A 251 7.27 4.47 33.21
CA ASN A 251 8.24 3.42 33.55
C ASN A 251 9.04 2.91 32.35
N ARG A 252 9.46 3.83 31.46
CA ARG A 252 10.15 3.53 30.19
C ARG A 252 9.37 2.64 29.22
N ARG A 253 8.06 2.51 29.43
CA ARG A 253 7.13 1.85 28.51
C ARG A 253 6.28 2.89 27.84
N MET A 254 6.11 2.73 26.54
CA MET A 254 5.23 3.57 25.75
C MET A 254 4.01 2.76 25.33
N THR A 255 2.85 3.38 25.45
CA THR A 255 1.60 2.88 24.89
C THR A 255 1.02 3.99 24.03
N VAL A 256 0.54 3.62 22.85
CA VAL A 256 -0.14 4.53 21.94
C VAL A 256 -1.55 4.00 21.71
N SER A 257 -2.54 4.88 21.78
CA SER A 257 -3.96 4.58 21.54
C SER A 257 -4.63 5.62 20.64
N ASP A 258 -5.82 5.29 20.15
CA ASP A 258 -6.77 6.19 19.50
C ASP A 258 -8.21 5.82 19.91
N ASP A 259 -9.21 6.53 19.38
CA ASP A 259 -10.63 6.34 19.67
C ASP A 259 -11.21 5.00 19.16
N GLN A 260 -10.43 4.21 18.42
CA GLN A 260 -10.88 3.03 17.68
C GLN A 260 -9.96 1.81 17.91
N VAL A 261 -9.02 1.85 18.85
CA VAL A 261 -8.17 0.70 19.17
C VAL A 261 -9.01 -0.48 19.61
N GLY A 262 -8.80 -1.62 18.95
CA GLY A 262 -9.51 -2.87 19.23
C GLY A 262 -10.83 -3.03 18.48
N ALA A 263 -11.30 -2.00 17.76
CA ALA A 263 -12.41 -2.15 16.83
C ALA A 263 -11.93 -2.71 15.48
N GLU A 264 -12.74 -3.58 14.89
CA GLU A 264 -12.53 -4.05 13.53
C GLU A 264 -12.70 -2.89 12.55
N ARG A 265 -11.73 -2.72 11.65
CA ARG A 265 -11.82 -1.79 10.52
C ARG A 265 -11.78 -2.57 9.23
N LYS A 266 -12.87 -2.50 8.45
CA LYS A 266 -12.92 -3.15 7.14
C LYS A 266 -11.92 -2.51 6.19
N GLY A 267 -11.11 -3.34 5.56
CA GLY A 267 -10.29 -2.95 4.42
C GLY A 267 -11.20 -2.58 3.26
N ARG A 268 -11.17 -1.30 2.88
CA ARG A 268 -11.99 -0.78 1.77
C ARG A 268 -11.55 -1.43 0.45
N ASP A 269 -12.49 -1.75 -0.43
CA ASP A 269 -12.18 -2.02 -1.83
C ASP A 269 -11.94 -0.68 -2.54
N HIS A 270 -10.67 -0.42 -2.89
CA HIS A 270 -10.31 0.87 -3.48
C HIS A 270 -10.83 1.06 -4.89
N ARG A 271 -10.93 -0.02 -5.68
CA ARG A 271 -11.40 0.08 -7.06
C ARG A 271 -12.87 0.52 -7.06
N SER A 272 -13.68 -0.08 -6.20
CA SER A 272 -15.08 0.34 -6.00
C SER A 272 -15.21 1.72 -5.35
N LEU A 273 -14.40 2.03 -4.33
CA LEU A 273 -14.45 3.31 -3.61
C LEU A 273 -14.15 4.51 -4.51
N VAL A 274 -13.15 4.40 -5.39
CA VAL A 274 -12.82 5.47 -6.35
C VAL A 274 -14.03 5.76 -7.25
N LEU A 275 -14.63 4.69 -7.81
CA LEU A 275 -15.77 4.82 -8.70
C LEU A 275 -16.99 5.42 -7.99
N SER A 276 -17.28 5.01 -6.76
CA SER A 276 -18.41 5.56 -5.98
C SER A 276 -18.17 7.03 -5.65
N THR A 277 -16.96 7.39 -5.19
CA THR A 277 -16.57 8.78 -4.88
C THR A 277 -16.78 9.69 -6.09
N TRP A 278 -16.31 9.26 -7.27
CA TRP A 278 -16.46 10.02 -8.51
C TRP A 278 -17.93 10.19 -8.93
N ARG A 279 -18.74 9.13 -8.78
CA ARG A 279 -20.19 9.18 -9.09
C ARG A 279 -20.97 10.08 -8.14
N GLU A 280 -20.70 9.97 -6.84
CA GLU A 280 -21.32 10.76 -5.77
C GLU A 280 -21.02 12.25 -5.89
N ALA A 281 -19.85 12.62 -6.42
CA ALA A 281 -19.50 14.00 -6.72
C ALA A 281 -20.41 14.66 -7.80
N GLY A 282 -21.42 13.95 -8.33
CA GLY A 282 -22.40 14.45 -9.28
C GLY A 282 -21.90 14.51 -10.73
N ARG A 283 -20.71 13.95 -10.98
CA ARG A 283 -19.94 14.11 -12.22
C ARG A 283 -19.98 12.90 -13.14
N ALA A 284 -20.74 11.87 -12.74
CA ALA A 284 -21.19 10.82 -13.66
C ALA A 284 -22.15 11.33 -14.76
N ARG A 285 -22.58 12.60 -14.69
CA ARG A 285 -23.18 13.28 -15.84
C ARG A 285 -22.07 13.64 -16.83
N VAL A 286 -21.53 12.60 -17.44
CA VAL A 286 -20.71 12.70 -18.64
C VAL A 286 -21.46 13.57 -19.63
N THR A 287 -20.87 14.72 -19.98
CA THR A 287 -21.34 15.54 -21.08
C THR A 287 -21.18 14.71 -22.35
N LYS A 288 -22.25 14.56 -23.12
CA LYS A 288 -22.22 13.89 -24.43
C LYS A 288 -20.97 14.30 -25.19
N ILE A 289 -20.11 13.32 -25.48
CA ILE A 289 -18.89 13.54 -26.25
C ILE A 289 -19.27 13.53 -27.73
N ASP A 290 -19.13 14.68 -28.36
CA ASP A 290 -19.29 14.87 -29.80
C ASP A 290 -17.90 14.94 -30.45
N ASP A 291 -17.32 13.78 -30.74
CA ASP A 291 -16.03 13.64 -31.43
C ASP A 291 -16.17 12.65 -32.59
N GLU A 292 -15.93 13.13 -33.82
CA GLU A 292 -16.09 12.32 -35.04
C GLU A 292 -15.20 11.07 -35.07
N ARG A 293 -14.04 11.09 -34.39
CA ARG A 293 -13.14 9.94 -34.30
C ARG A 293 -13.75 8.89 -33.38
N LEU A 294 -14.35 9.30 -32.27
CA LEU A 294 -15.05 8.41 -31.35
C LEU A 294 -16.30 7.80 -32.01
N GLU A 295 -17.03 8.57 -32.82
CA GLU A 295 -18.18 8.08 -33.59
C GLU A 295 -17.82 6.98 -34.60
N ARG A 296 -16.59 6.97 -35.14
CA ARG A 296 -16.11 5.85 -35.96
C ARG A 296 -15.98 4.58 -35.12
N VAL A 297 -15.35 4.68 -33.95
CA VAL A 297 -15.21 3.56 -33.01
C VAL A 297 -16.58 3.05 -32.55
N ARG A 298 -17.51 3.95 -32.19
CA ARG A 298 -18.89 3.61 -31.81
C ARG A 298 -19.62 2.85 -32.90
N ARG A 299 -19.48 3.27 -34.16
CA ARG A 299 -20.05 2.53 -35.30
C ARG A 299 -19.47 1.13 -35.38
N ASP A 300 -18.15 0.97 -35.30
CA ASP A 300 -17.54 -0.36 -35.37
C ASP A 300 -17.99 -1.28 -34.22
N VAL A 301 -18.11 -0.76 -33.00
CA VAL A 301 -18.68 -1.47 -31.85
C VAL A 301 -20.16 -1.82 -32.06
N THR A 302 -20.97 -0.90 -32.61
CA THR A 302 -22.40 -1.14 -32.89
C THR A 302 -22.61 -2.21 -33.95
N HIS A 303 -21.70 -2.30 -34.94
CA HIS A 303 -21.70 -3.37 -35.95
C HIS A 303 -21.13 -4.69 -35.42
N GLY A 304 -20.78 -4.77 -34.13
CA GLY A 304 -20.28 -5.98 -33.48
C GLY A 304 -18.84 -6.34 -33.86
N LYS A 305 -18.08 -5.43 -34.49
CA LYS A 305 -16.70 -5.74 -34.90
C LYS A 305 -15.78 -5.95 -33.71
N HIS A 306 -16.08 -5.39 -32.55
CA HIS A 306 -15.33 -5.62 -31.31
C HIS A 306 -15.44 -7.04 -30.77
N ARG A 307 -16.39 -7.85 -31.27
CA ARG A 307 -16.49 -9.28 -30.93
C ARG A 307 -15.43 -10.13 -31.63
N ASP A 308 -14.75 -9.59 -32.64
CA ASP A 308 -13.51 -10.17 -33.13
C ASP A 308 -12.38 -9.80 -32.18
N HIS A 309 -11.80 -10.82 -31.54
CA HIS A 309 -10.76 -10.73 -30.52
C HIS A 309 -9.56 -9.87 -30.95
N GLN A 310 -9.11 -9.96 -32.21
CA GLN A 310 -8.01 -9.14 -32.69
C GLN A 310 -8.44 -7.68 -32.88
N HIS A 311 -9.69 -7.48 -33.31
CA HIS A 311 -10.24 -6.17 -33.58
C HIS A 311 -10.56 -5.39 -32.30
N ALA A 312 -10.95 -6.07 -31.21
CA ALA A 312 -11.21 -5.46 -29.90
C ALA A 312 -10.01 -4.64 -29.39
N ARG A 313 -8.81 -5.24 -29.43
CA ARG A 313 -7.56 -4.56 -29.03
C ARG A 313 -7.25 -3.37 -29.92
N THR A 314 -7.41 -3.51 -31.24
CA THR A 314 -7.20 -2.41 -32.19
C THR A 314 -8.15 -1.24 -31.93
N LEU A 315 -9.43 -1.52 -31.70
CA LEU A 315 -10.43 -0.49 -31.40
C LEU A 315 -10.15 0.18 -30.05
N LEU A 316 -9.81 -0.57 -29.01
CA LEU A 316 -9.44 -0.01 -27.71
C LEU A 316 -8.20 0.88 -27.82
N ARG A 317 -7.18 0.42 -28.55
CA ARG A 317 -5.95 1.19 -28.82
C ARG A 317 -6.25 2.49 -29.58
N ALA A 318 -7.17 2.47 -30.53
CA ALA A 318 -7.59 3.67 -31.25
C ALA A 318 -8.44 4.63 -30.38
N ALA A 319 -9.24 4.09 -29.45
CA ALA A 319 -10.12 4.87 -28.59
C ALA A 319 -9.38 5.59 -27.46
N LEU A 320 -8.34 4.99 -26.88
CA LEU A 320 -7.65 5.53 -25.70
C LEU A 320 -7.07 6.94 -25.92
N PRO A 321 -6.34 7.24 -27.02
CA PRO A 321 -5.86 8.60 -27.27
C PRO A 321 -6.98 9.62 -27.40
N ILE A 322 -8.13 9.20 -27.96
CA ILE A 322 -9.31 10.07 -28.05
C ILE A 322 -9.81 10.37 -26.65
N PHE A 323 -10.03 9.34 -25.81
CA PHE A 323 -10.45 9.53 -24.42
C PHE A 323 -9.47 10.38 -23.60
N ALA A 324 -8.16 10.23 -23.80
CA ALA A 324 -7.16 11.06 -23.14
C ALA A 324 -7.30 12.56 -23.49
N GLU A 325 -7.84 12.88 -24.66
CA GLU A 325 -8.13 14.24 -25.10
C GLU A 325 -9.47 14.75 -24.55
N VAL A 326 -10.56 13.99 -24.78
CA VAL A 326 -11.93 14.48 -24.58
C VAL A 326 -12.50 14.21 -23.18
N ALA A 327 -12.06 13.14 -22.51
CA ALA A 327 -12.55 12.74 -21.19
C ALA A 327 -11.52 11.89 -20.43
N PRO A 328 -10.33 12.44 -20.12
CA PRO A 328 -9.26 11.64 -19.53
C PRO A 328 -9.61 11.14 -18.12
N VAL A 329 -10.25 11.99 -17.31
CA VAL A 329 -10.54 11.67 -15.90
C VAL A 329 -11.51 10.50 -15.76
N PRO A 330 -12.71 10.49 -16.38
CA PRO A 330 -13.62 9.37 -16.21
C PRO A 330 -13.08 8.09 -16.87
N ALA A 331 -12.39 8.19 -18.00
CA ALA A 331 -11.76 7.03 -18.63
C ALA A 331 -10.72 6.37 -17.70
N ALA A 332 -9.82 7.16 -17.10
CA ALA A 332 -8.83 6.64 -16.14
C ALA A 332 -9.50 6.00 -14.92
N ILE A 333 -10.55 6.63 -14.37
CA ILE A 333 -11.32 6.12 -13.22
C ILE A 333 -12.01 4.80 -13.57
N LEU A 334 -12.67 4.69 -14.73
CA LEU A 334 -13.37 3.47 -15.13
C LEU A 334 -12.39 2.32 -15.37
N LEU A 335 -11.29 2.57 -16.07
CA LEU A 335 -10.27 1.55 -16.32
C LEU A 335 -9.59 1.10 -15.03
N PHE A 336 -9.37 2.02 -14.08
CA PHE A 336 -8.92 1.67 -12.74
C PHE A 336 -9.98 0.87 -11.97
N ALA A 337 -11.24 1.30 -11.94
CA ALA A 337 -12.29 0.57 -11.23
C ALA A 337 -12.45 -0.87 -11.74
N GLN A 338 -12.20 -1.11 -13.03
CA GLN A 338 -12.26 -2.46 -13.59
C GLN A 338 -11.05 -3.32 -13.27
N GLY A 339 -9.88 -2.76 -12.93
CA GLY A 339 -8.64 -3.54 -12.83
C GLY A 339 -7.79 -3.55 -14.11
N ALA A 340 -8.07 -2.67 -15.07
CA ALA A 340 -7.24 -2.54 -16.27
C ALA A 340 -6.00 -1.68 -16.02
N VAL A 341 -6.15 -0.64 -15.21
CA VAL A 341 -5.05 0.19 -14.70
C VAL A 341 -4.51 -0.44 -13.41
N GLY A 342 -3.19 -0.54 -13.30
CA GLY A 342 -2.51 -1.17 -12.17
C GLY A 342 -2.82 -0.48 -10.83
N ILE A 343 -2.88 -1.27 -9.75
CA ILE A 343 -3.21 -0.74 -8.41
C ILE A 343 -2.24 0.33 -7.92
N HIS A 344 -1.02 0.39 -8.48
CA HIS A 344 -0.02 1.39 -8.13
C HIS A 344 -0.45 2.84 -8.44
N HIS A 345 -1.46 3.06 -9.29
CA HIS A 345 -2.04 4.38 -9.52
C HIS A 345 -3.15 4.77 -8.53
N VAL A 346 -3.49 3.92 -7.56
CA VAL A 346 -4.65 4.10 -6.66
C VAL A 346 -4.73 5.50 -6.05
N PHE A 347 -3.61 6.09 -5.64
CA PHE A 347 -3.61 7.41 -5.01
C PHE A 347 -3.85 8.54 -6.02
N ARG A 348 -3.25 8.48 -7.21
CA ARG A 348 -3.55 9.39 -8.33
C ARG A 348 -5.03 9.35 -8.70
N VAL A 349 -5.60 8.15 -8.85
CA VAL A 349 -7.01 8.01 -9.25
C VAL A 349 -7.97 8.47 -8.14
N HIS A 350 -7.61 8.31 -6.86
CA HIS A 350 -8.35 8.93 -5.75
C HIS A 350 -8.35 10.46 -5.82
N ARG A 351 -7.21 11.08 -6.14
CA ARG A 351 -7.12 12.54 -6.32
C ARG A 351 -7.95 13.02 -7.50
N LEU A 352 -7.92 12.29 -8.62
CA LEU A 352 -8.76 12.53 -9.79
C LEU A 352 -10.26 12.45 -9.45
N ALA A 353 -10.68 11.44 -8.70
CA ALA A 353 -12.07 11.28 -8.27
C ALA A 353 -12.57 12.42 -7.36
N ARG A 354 -11.65 13.14 -6.70
CA ARG A 354 -11.93 14.27 -5.80
C ARG A 354 -11.56 15.64 -6.36
N GLU A 355 -11.11 15.71 -7.61
CA GLU A 355 -10.69 16.95 -8.29
C GLU A 355 -9.54 17.70 -7.63
N MET A 356 -8.68 16.96 -6.95
CA MET A 356 -7.49 17.54 -6.35
C MET A 356 -6.39 17.79 -7.39
N THR A 357 -6.61 17.40 -8.65
CA THR A 357 -5.61 17.41 -9.73
C THR A 357 -6.19 17.75 -11.10
N GLU A 358 -5.29 18.20 -11.98
CA GLU A 358 -5.60 18.49 -13.37
C GLU A 358 -5.68 17.23 -14.22
N SER A 359 -6.30 17.36 -15.40
CA SER A 359 -6.43 16.31 -16.42
C SER A 359 -5.10 15.66 -16.88
N GLY A 360 -3.94 16.28 -16.60
CA GLY A 360 -2.62 15.76 -16.93
C GLY A 360 -2.33 14.39 -16.30
N GLU A 361 -2.62 14.21 -15.01
CA GLU A 361 -2.36 12.93 -14.32
C GLU A 361 -3.22 11.79 -14.90
N ALA A 362 -4.45 12.09 -15.30
CA ALA A 362 -5.31 11.11 -15.95
C ALA A 362 -4.77 10.69 -17.32
N ARG A 363 -4.15 11.62 -18.08
CA ARG A 363 -3.50 11.28 -19.36
C ARG A 363 -2.29 10.37 -19.16
N GLU A 364 -1.46 10.62 -18.16
CA GLU A 364 -0.32 9.74 -17.84
C GLU A 364 -0.79 8.31 -17.53
N VAL A 365 -1.86 8.16 -16.74
CA VAL A 365 -2.46 6.86 -16.43
C VAL A 365 -2.97 6.15 -17.71
N LEU A 366 -3.63 6.90 -18.59
CA LEU A 366 -4.14 6.37 -19.85
C LEU A 366 -3.03 6.01 -20.83
N ASP A 367 -1.96 6.81 -20.89
CA ASP A 367 -0.79 6.57 -21.74
C ASP A 367 -0.04 5.31 -21.31
N GLU A 368 0.14 5.10 -19.99
CA GLU A 368 0.73 3.87 -19.47
C GLU A 368 -0.15 2.66 -19.80
N PHE A 369 -1.47 2.77 -19.65
CA PHE A 369 -2.38 1.69 -20.01
C PHE A 369 -2.36 1.41 -21.52
N HIS A 370 -2.30 2.45 -22.35
CA HIS A 370 -2.24 2.34 -23.81
C HIS A 370 -1.04 1.51 -24.28
N GLN A 371 0.11 1.62 -23.61
CA GLN A 371 1.30 0.81 -23.89
C GLN A 371 1.12 -0.69 -23.59
N LYS A 372 0.12 -1.05 -22.77
CA LYS A 372 -0.13 -2.42 -22.31
C LYS A 372 -1.32 -3.10 -23.01
N VAL A 373 -2.05 -2.40 -23.86
CA VAL A 373 -3.28 -2.91 -24.52
C VAL A 373 -3.01 -4.20 -25.29
N ASP A 374 -1.88 -4.31 -25.96
CA ASP A 374 -1.54 -5.49 -26.77
C ASP A 374 -1.37 -6.77 -25.93
N ALA A 375 -1.09 -6.62 -24.63
CA ALA A 375 -0.94 -7.72 -23.68
C ALA A 375 -2.24 -8.13 -22.97
N LEU A 376 -3.35 -7.43 -23.19
CA LEU A 376 -4.64 -7.76 -22.59
C LEU A 376 -5.26 -8.99 -23.24
N GLU A 377 -5.90 -9.87 -22.48
CA GLU A 377 -6.76 -10.90 -23.08
C GLU A 377 -7.84 -10.26 -23.97
N PRO A 378 -8.17 -10.85 -25.13
CA PRO A 378 -9.11 -10.22 -26.07
C PRO A 378 -10.48 -9.92 -25.49
N GLU A 379 -11.03 -10.84 -24.71
CA GLU A 379 -12.32 -10.71 -24.03
C GLU A 379 -12.27 -9.57 -23.01
N ARG A 380 -11.10 -9.35 -22.41
CA ARG A 380 -10.87 -8.23 -21.50
C ARG A 380 -10.84 -6.91 -22.26
N ALA A 381 -10.20 -6.84 -23.42
CA ALA A 381 -10.21 -5.65 -24.27
C ALA A 381 -11.63 -5.31 -24.76
N GLU A 382 -12.41 -6.33 -25.15
CA GLU A 382 -13.82 -6.19 -25.52
C GLU A 382 -14.64 -5.57 -24.38
N ALA A 383 -14.59 -6.16 -23.18
CA ALA A 383 -15.36 -5.70 -22.03
C ALA A 383 -15.01 -4.25 -21.62
N LEU A 384 -13.73 -3.86 -21.69
CA LEU A 384 -13.30 -2.49 -21.39
C LEU A 384 -13.77 -1.50 -22.45
N LEU A 385 -13.74 -1.89 -23.72
CA LEU A 385 -14.24 -1.06 -24.81
C LEU A 385 -15.76 -0.85 -24.68
N GLU A 386 -16.52 -1.91 -24.42
CA GLU A 386 -17.96 -1.82 -24.18
C GLU A 386 -18.29 -0.93 -22.98
N LEU A 387 -17.55 -1.06 -21.88
CA LEU A 387 -17.72 -0.22 -20.70
C LEU A 387 -17.53 1.26 -21.05
N LEU A 388 -16.42 1.59 -21.72
CA LEU A 388 -16.14 2.96 -22.12
C LEU A 388 -17.24 3.47 -23.05
N MET A 389 -17.59 2.73 -24.12
CA MET A 389 -18.63 3.18 -25.05
C MET A 389 -19.98 3.39 -24.35
N LYS A 390 -20.35 2.51 -23.42
CA LYS A 390 -21.61 2.61 -22.68
C LYS A 390 -21.66 3.84 -21.79
N GLU A 391 -20.57 4.18 -21.09
CA GLU A 391 -20.56 5.36 -20.23
C GLU A 391 -20.74 6.67 -21.03
N TYR A 392 -20.26 6.71 -22.28
CA TYR A 392 -20.29 7.91 -23.12
C TYR A 392 -21.40 7.91 -24.20
N ALA A 393 -22.31 6.93 -24.21
CA ALA A 393 -23.34 6.78 -25.25
C ALA A 393 -24.52 7.78 -25.12
N HIS A 394 -24.56 8.56 -24.05
CA HIS A 394 -25.60 9.54 -23.74
C HIS A 394 -25.01 10.94 -23.64
#